data_AF-A0A4P9X0Z2-F1
#
_entry.id   AF-A0A4P9X0Z2-F1
#
_cell.length_a   1.000
_cell.length_b   1.000
_cell.length_c   1.000
_cell.angle_alpha   90.00
_cell.angle_beta   90.00
_cell.angle_gamma   90.00
#
_symmetry.space_group_name_H-M   'P 1'
#
loop_
_entity.id
_entity.type
_entity.pdbx_description
1 polymer ?
#
loop_
_entity_poly.entity_id
_entity_poly.type
_entity_poly.pdbx_seq_one_letter_code
_entity_poly.pdbx_strand_id
1 'polypeptide(L)'
;MVLIKSLVVFIGIASVQAACVPKGYKQRSSRTSKTYNAVQATAVASNAYTGKSSSATIDRSTATASQPSATASSTSDYGPPQTPSSTTPANGSWWKPTLDTKLHYQLGKDFDLATDVKDGVTAYGIDGYVTTAEVVSSMRTKGLDAICYFSAGSSEKGRPDDGDIPSEAKGNVLDGWPDENWLDIRNTAVRNVMIERMKICKQKGFVAVDPDNVDGYSNKSGFDLTAADQLEYNKFLSDTAHGLGLGVGLKNSVAQIADLVDSFDFAI
;
A
#
# COMPACT_ATOMS: atom_id res chain seq x y z
N MET A 1 -23.95 5.10 -13.94
CA MET A 1 -23.60 4.51 -12.64
C MET A 1 -22.17 4.95 -12.34
N VAL A 2 -21.98 5.95 -11.48
CA VAL A 2 -20.63 6.35 -11.05
C VAL A 2 -20.16 5.27 -10.10
N LEU A 3 -19.18 4.47 -10.50
CA LEU A 3 -18.57 3.48 -9.62
C LEU A 3 -17.78 4.28 -8.57
N ILE A 4 -18.32 4.41 -7.36
CA ILE A 4 -17.56 4.96 -6.23
C ILE A 4 -16.56 3.89 -5.83
N LYS A 5 -15.36 3.91 -6.41
CA LYS A 5 -14.27 3.07 -5.92
C LYS A 5 -13.98 3.50 -4.48
N SER A 6 -14.08 2.55 -3.57
CA SER A 6 -13.79 2.76 -2.16
C SER A 6 -12.45 2.13 -1.86
N LEU A 7 -11.55 2.89 -1.23
CA LEU A 7 -10.24 2.39 -0.81
C LEU A 7 -10.39 1.72 0.56
N VAL A 8 -9.81 0.52 0.71
CA VAL A 8 -9.69 -0.11 2.02
C VAL A 8 -8.56 0.58 2.77
N VAL A 9 -8.87 1.14 3.95
CA VAL A 9 -7.89 1.85 4.78
C VAL A 9 -7.67 1.06 6.06
N PHE A 10 -6.42 0.76 6.39
CA PHE A 10 -6.04 0.06 7.60
C PHE A 10 -5.74 1.07 8.71
N ILE A 11 -6.69 1.30 9.63
CA ILE A 11 -6.51 2.28 10.71
C ILE A 11 -5.93 1.60 11.96
N GLY A 12 -4.87 2.20 12.52
CA GLY A 12 -4.28 1.81 13.80
C GLY A 12 -3.31 2.88 14.33
N ILE A 13 -3.35 3.14 15.65
CA ILE A 13 -2.61 4.21 16.35
C ILE A 13 -1.09 4.19 16.05
N ALA A 14 -0.57 5.07 15.17
CA ALA A 14 0.83 5.16 14.71
C ALA A 14 1.86 4.91 15.84
N SER A 15 2.90 4.08 15.67
CA SER A 15 4.04 4.30 14.78
C SER A 15 4.57 2.99 14.18
N VAL A 16 4.79 2.94 12.86
CA VAL A 16 5.56 1.85 12.23
C VAL A 16 7.02 2.29 12.24
N GLN A 17 7.86 1.46 12.84
CA GLN A 17 9.30 1.67 13.03
C GLN A 17 10.05 0.49 12.42
N ALA A 18 10.59 0.65 11.22
CA ALA A 18 11.46 -0.35 10.59
C ALA A 18 12.92 0.11 10.67
N ALA A 19 13.70 -0.47 11.58
CA ALA A 19 15.15 -0.29 11.59
C ALA A 19 15.80 -1.24 10.58
N CYS A 20 16.64 -0.70 9.70
CA CYS A 20 17.55 -1.51 8.89
C CYS A 20 18.53 -2.25 9.81
N VAL A 21 18.67 -3.57 9.63
CA VAL A 21 19.64 -4.40 10.37
C VAL A 21 20.69 -4.92 9.39
N PRO A 22 21.96 -4.49 9.47
CA PRO A 22 23.05 -5.09 8.72
C PRO A 22 23.34 -6.51 9.21
N LYS A 23 23.71 -7.43 8.30
CA LYS A 23 24.25 -8.74 8.66
C LYS A 23 25.46 -8.57 9.58
N GLY A 24 25.36 -9.03 10.83
CA GLY A 24 26.45 -9.07 11.81
C GLY A 24 26.34 -8.08 12.97
N TYR A 25 25.35 -7.18 12.99
CA TYR A 25 25.09 -6.33 14.15
C TYR A 25 24.01 -6.94 15.05
N LYS A 26 24.26 -7.00 16.37
CA LYS A 26 23.27 -7.46 17.36
C LYS A 26 22.01 -6.60 17.25
N GLN A 27 20.85 -7.25 17.09
CA GLN A 27 19.51 -6.65 17.06
C GLN A 27 19.41 -5.49 18.06
N ARG A 28 19.35 -4.25 17.57
CA ARG A 28 18.88 -3.12 18.37
C ARG A 28 17.44 -2.83 17.98
N SER A 29 16.62 -2.82 19.02
CA SER A 29 15.18 -2.89 19.00
C SER A 29 14.52 -1.65 18.38
N SER A 30 13.88 -1.84 17.24
CA SER A 30 12.53 -1.29 17.03
C SER A 30 11.69 -2.39 16.36
N ARG A 31 11.17 -3.31 17.18
CA ARG A 31 10.23 -4.33 16.70
C ARG A 31 8.90 -3.63 16.44
N THR A 32 8.51 -3.50 15.18
CA THR A 32 7.12 -3.17 14.87
C THR A 32 6.33 -4.47 14.78
N SER A 33 5.46 -4.68 15.76
CA SER A 33 4.39 -5.67 15.73
C SER A 33 3.09 -4.95 16.00
N LYS A 34 2.22 -4.81 14.99
CA LYS A 34 0.99 -4.01 15.13
C LYS A 34 -0.11 -4.50 14.18
N THR A 35 -1.32 -4.62 14.71
CA THR A 35 -2.52 -5.05 13.97
C THR A 35 -3.40 -3.86 13.63
N TYR A 36 -3.97 -3.88 12.43
CA TYR A 36 -4.84 -2.86 11.86
C TYR A 36 -6.13 -3.51 11.36
N ASN A 37 -7.25 -2.83 11.59
CA ASN A 37 -8.54 -3.23 11.04
C ASN A 37 -8.80 -2.42 9.77
N ALA A 38 -9.36 -3.09 8.76
CA ALA A 38 -9.85 -2.41 7.56
C ALA A 38 -11.09 -1.57 7.88
N VAL A 39 -11.12 -0.36 7.34
CA VAL A 39 -12.30 0.50 7.25
C VAL A 39 -12.47 0.97 5.81
N GLN A 40 -13.70 1.34 5.45
CA GLN A 40 -13.98 1.90 4.15
C GLN A 40 -13.72 3.40 4.15
N ALA A 41 -12.81 3.88 3.30
CA ALA A 41 -12.73 5.30 2.98
C ALA A 41 -13.49 5.58 1.68
N THR A 42 -14.37 6.58 1.74
CA THR A 42 -14.97 7.18 0.56
C THR A 42 -14.28 8.51 0.32
N ALA A 43 -13.53 8.61 -0.78
CA ALA A 43 -13.02 9.90 -1.21
C ALA A 43 -14.21 10.72 -1.75
N VAL A 44 -14.63 11.75 -1.02
CA VAL A 44 -15.57 12.73 -1.54
C VAL A 44 -14.74 13.74 -2.33
N ALA A 45 -14.77 13.65 -3.67
CA ALA A 45 -14.16 14.65 -4.53
C ALA A 45 -14.77 16.02 -4.20
N SER A 46 -14.04 16.84 -3.45
CA SER A 46 -14.47 18.17 -3.07
C SER A 46 -14.01 19.12 -4.16
N ASN A 47 -14.90 19.47 -5.10
CA ASN A 47 -14.67 20.57 -6.02
C ASN A 47 -14.56 21.87 -5.22
N ALA A 48 -13.34 22.35 -4.97
CA ALA A 48 -13.12 23.65 -4.36
C ALA A 48 -11.84 24.31 -4.88
N TYR A 49 -11.91 24.91 -6.07
CA TYR A 49 -11.47 26.30 -6.31
C TYR A 49 -11.72 26.72 -7.77
N THR A 50 -12.75 27.53 -8.02
CA THR A 50 -12.68 28.67 -8.94
C THR A 50 -13.69 29.72 -8.49
N GLY A 51 -13.21 30.91 -8.19
CA GLY A 51 -14.04 32.05 -7.81
C GLY A 51 -14.61 32.80 -9.01
N LYS A 52 -15.83 33.30 -8.79
CA LYS A 52 -16.45 34.54 -9.31
C LYS A 52 -17.01 34.55 -10.75
N SER A 53 -18.34 34.59 -10.86
CA SER A 53 -19.11 35.80 -11.27
C SER A 53 -20.63 35.54 -11.23
N SER A 54 -21.40 36.62 -11.17
CA SER A 54 -22.74 36.78 -10.63
C SER A 54 -23.90 36.54 -11.63
N SER A 55 -25.09 36.34 -11.05
CA SER A 55 -26.45 36.64 -11.53
C SER A 55 -27.04 35.88 -12.72
N ALA A 56 -28.10 35.10 -12.46
CA ALA A 56 -29.48 35.36 -12.93
C ALA A 56 -30.47 34.34 -12.35
N THR A 57 -31.72 34.79 -12.19
CA THR A 57 -32.83 34.22 -11.42
C THR A 57 -33.82 33.43 -12.31
N ILE A 58 -34.73 32.66 -11.66
CA ILE A 58 -36.02 32.08 -12.16
C ILE A 58 -35.84 30.74 -12.93
N ASP A 59 -36.60 29.64 -12.79
CA ASP A 59 -37.93 29.34 -12.25
C ASP A 59 -38.07 27.85 -11.82
N ARG A 60 -39.14 27.64 -11.06
CA ARG A 60 -39.93 26.49 -10.60
C ARG A 60 -40.17 25.32 -11.59
N SER A 61 -40.24 24.11 -11.01
CA SER A 61 -41.28 23.04 -11.18
C SER A 61 -40.63 21.63 -11.14
N THR A 62 -40.74 20.89 -10.04
CA THR A 62 -41.72 19.79 -9.80
C THR A 62 -42.00 18.87 -10.99
N ALA A 63 -41.55 17.61 -10.90
CA ALA A 63 -42.29 16.45 -11.37
C ALA A 63 -41.81 15.17 -10.69
N THR A 64 -42.68 14.65 -9.82
CA THR A 64 -42.70 13.32 -9.22
C THR A 64 -43.04 12.25 -10.26
N ALA A 65 -42.67 10.99 -9.97
CA ALA A 65 -43.27 9.70 -10.36
C ALA A 65 -42.27 8.78 -11.08
N SER A 66 -42.21 7.47 -10.89
CA SER A 66 -42.79 6.50 -9.97
C SER A 66 -42.06 5.17 -10.25
N GLN A 67 -41.93 4.32 -9.23
CA GLN A 67 -41.54 2.91 -9.40
C GLN A 67 -42.52 2.16 -10.32
N PRO A 68 -42.12 0.95 -10.76
CA PRO A 68 -42.78 -0.21 -10.16
C PRO A 68 -41.82 -1.30 -9.67
N SER A 69 -42.24 -1.92 -8.57
CA SER A 69 -41.79 -3.21 -8.05
C SER A 69 -42.06 -4.35 -9.04
N ALA A 70 -41.17 -5.35 -9.05
CA ALA A 70 -41.54 -6.73 -9.37
C ALA A 70 -40.93 -7.66 -8.32
N THR A 71 -41.78 -8.58 -7.87
CA THR A 71 -41.66 -9.43 -6.69
C THR A 71 -41.15 -10.82 -7.07
N ALA A 72 -40.26 -11.35 -6.22
CA ALA A 72 -39.97 -12.76 -5.88
C ALA A 72 -39.68 -13.80 -6.99
N SER A 73 -38.59 -14.55 -6.80
CA SER A 73 -38.71 -15.95 -6.37
C SER A 73 -37.38 -16.53 -5.88
N SER A 74 -37.48 -17.18 -4.74
CA SER A 74 -36.50 -17.95 -4.01
C SER A 74 -36.33 -19.36 -4.60
N THR A 75 -35.09 -19.80 -4.78
CA THR A 75 -34.73 -21.22 -4.64
C THR A 75 -33.41 -21.33 -3.91
N SER A 76 -33.50 -21.85 -2.69
CA SER A 76 -32.42 -22.31 -1.84
C SER A 76 -31.73 -23.53 -2.44
N ASP A 77 -30.41 -23.48 -2.58
CA ASP A 77 -29.58 -24.67 -2.71
C ASP A 77 -28.40 -24.57 -1.74
N TYR A 78 -28.45 -25.38 -0.68
CA TYR A 78 -27.40 -25.47 0.34
C TYR A 78 -26.32 -26.42 -0.17
N GLY A 79 -25.34 -25.88 -0.89
CA GLY A 79 -24.05 -26.54 -1.09
C GLY A 79 -23.20 -26.49 0.20
N PRO A 80 -22.35 -27.50 0.45
CA PRO A 80 -21.50 -27.52 1.64
C PRO A 80 -20.53 -26.31 1.66
N PRO A 81 -20.08 -25.83 2.84
CA PRO A 81 -19.22 -24.66 2.92
C PRO A 81 -17.92 -24.91 2.16
N GLN A 82 -17.73 -24.23 1.03
CA GLN A 82 -16.45 -24.24 0.35
C GLN A 82 -15.48 -23.36 1.14
N THR A 83 -14.41 -23.98 1.63
CA THR A 83 -13.22 -23.32 2.14
C THR A 83 -12.77 -22.28 1.11
N PRO A 84 -12.49 -21.01 1.48
CA PRO A 84 -12.09 -20.00 0.51
C PRO A 84 -10.78 -20.43 -0.13
N SER A 85 -10.86 -20.86 -1.39
CA SER A 85 -9.72 -21.20 -2.21
C SER A 85 -9.01 -19.91 -2.57
N SER A 86 -7.79 -19.75 -2.05
CA SER A 86 -6.84 -18.72 -2.44
C SER A 86 -6.54 -18.89 -3.93
N THR A 87 -7.32 -18.20 -4.76
CA THR A 87 -7.21 -18.25 -6.20
C THR A 87 -6.06 -17.32 -6.56
N THR A 88 -4.93 -17.88 -6.99
CA THR A 88 -3.90 -17.12 -7.70
C THR A 88 -4.61 -16.36 -8.82
N PRO A 89 -4.59 -15.01 -8.83
CA PRO A 89 -5.33 -14.27 -9.82
C PRO A 89 -4.81 -14.60 -11.24
N ALA A 90 -5.73 -14.79 -12.20
CA ALA A 90 -5.40 -14.98 -13.61
C ALA A 90 -4.68 -13.74 -14.17
N ASN A 91 -3.89 -13.90 -15.24
CA ASN A 91 -3.17 -12.81 -15.92
C ASN A 91 -4.06 -11.56 -16.07
N GLY A 92 -3.69 -10.47 -15.40
CA GLY A 92 -4.45 -9.21 -15.37
C GLY A 92 -5.29 -8.97 -14.12
N SER A 93 -5.29 -9.87 -13.15
CA SER A 93 -5.84 -9.63 -11.81
C SER A 93 -4.71 -9.69 -10.77
N TRP A 94 -4.81 -8.87 -9.73
CA TRP A 94 -3.91 -8.87 -8.58
C TRP A 94 -4.74 -8.89 -7.29
N TRP A 95 -4.09 -9.18 -6.17
CA TRP A 95 -4.76 -9.24 -4.88
C TRP A 95 -5.25 -7.84 -4.47
N LYS A 96 -6.48 -7.78 -3.92
CA LYS A 96 -7.06 -6.58 -3.31
C LYS A 96 -7.68 -6.96 -1.97
N PRO A 97 -7.43 -6.20 -0.89
CA PRO A 97 -8.05 -6.50 0.39
C PRO A 97 -9.55 -6.21 0.35
N THR A 98 -10.29 -6.89 1.24
CA THR A 98 -11.69 -6.59 1.53
C THR A 98 -11.80 -5.92 2.90
N LEU A 99 -13.01 -5.50 3.28
CA LEU A 99 -13.24 -4.95 4.62
C LEU A 99 -13.09 -5.98 5.75
N ASP A 100 -13.07 -7.27 5.42
CA ASP A 100 -12.80 -8.35 6.38
C ASP A 100 -11.30 -8.64 6.54
N THR A 101 -10.45 -8.05 5.68
CA THR A 101 -9.00 -8.20 5.80
C THR A 101 -8.52 -7.55 7.09
N LYS A 102 -7.76 -8.31 7.89
CA LYS A 102 -7.02 -7.78 9.04
C LYS A 102 -5.53 -7.85 8.74
N LEU A 103 -4.88 -6.70 8.79
CA LEU A 103 -3.46 -6.54 8.47
C LEU A 103 -2.63 -6.51 9.75
N HIS A 104 -1.54 -7.27 9.79
CA HIS A 104 -0.54 -7.18 10.85
C HIS A 104 0.85 -6.88 10.27
N TYR A 105 1.55 -5.91 10.83
CA TYR A 105 2.95 -5.68 10.51
C TYR A 105 3.84 -6.50 11.42
N GLN A 106 4.84 -7.16 10.83
CA GLN A 106 5.94 -7.79 11.55
C GLN A 106 7.25 -7.43 10.86
N LEU A 107 7.87 -6.33 11.31
CA LEU A 107 9.12 -5.81 10.75
C LEU A 107 10.27 -5.89 11.78
N GLY A 108 11.50 -5.85 11.30
CA GLY A 108 12.72 -5.84 12.13
C GLY A 108 13.18 -7.22 12.65
N LYS A 109 12.60 -8.32 12.13
CA LYS A 109 13.06 -9.70 12.35
C LYS A 109 12.58 -10.62 11.23
N ASP A 110 13.14 -11.82 11.17
CA ASP A 110 12.62 -12.90 10.33
C ASP A 110 11.20 -13.29 10.78
N PHE A 111 10.32 -13.54 9.82
CA PHE A 111 8.95 -13.94 10.09
C PHE A 111 8.88 -15.43 10.46
N ASP A 112 8.38 -15.72 11.65
CA ASP A 112 8.23 -17.08 12.15
C ASP A 112 6.74 -17.46 12.21
N LEU A 113 6.32 -18.38 11.34
CA LEU A 113 4.94 -18.83 11.26
C LEU A 113 4.39 -19.45 12.55
N ALA A 114 5.25 -19.92 13.46
CA ALA A 114 4.83 -20.51 14.72
C ALA A 114 4.50 -19.46 15.79
N THR A 115 5.11 -18.27 15.71
CA THR A 115 5.03 -17.26 16.79
C THR A 115 4.42 -15.93 16.34
N ASP A 116 4.49 -15.62 15.05
CA ASP A 116 4.04 -14.33 14.51
C ASP A 116 2.61 -14.35 13.97
N VAL A 117 2.09 -15.52 13.60
CA VAL A 117 0.70 -15.65 13.16
C VAL A 117 -0.24 -15.37 14.33
N LYS A 118 -1.16 -14.43 14.13
CA LYS A 118 -2.19 -14.00 15.08
C LYS A 118 -3.57 -14.47 14.64
N ASP A 119 -4.38 -14.86 15.61
CA ASP A 119 -5.74 -15.33 15.37
C ASP A 119 -6.58 -14.27 14.65
N GLY A 120 -7.22 -14.68 13.55
CA GLY A 120 -8.08 -13.83 12.74
C GLY A 120 -7.35 -12.81 11.87
N VAL A 121 -6.02 -12.74 11.89
CA VAL A 121 -5.24 -11.91 10.96
C VAL A 121 -4.94 -12.71 9.69
N THR A 122 -5.30 -12.12 8.54
CA THR A 122 -5.21 -12.78 7.23
C THR A 122 -4.13 -12.18 6.33
N ALA A 123 -3.70 -10.95 6.57
CA ALA A 123 -2.66 -10.29 5.79
C ALA A 123 -1.51 -9.81 6.68
N TYR A 124 -0.28 -9.92 6.18
CA TYR A 124 0.93 -9.54 6.91
C TYR A 124 1.85 -8.66 6.08
N GLY A 125 2.15 -7.46 6.57
CA GLY A 125 3.22 -6.61 6.07
C GLY A 125 4.55 -7.06 6.67
N ILE A 126 5.43 -7.62 5.84
CA ILE A 126 6.73 -8.17 6.27
C ILE A 126 7.84 -7.70 5.33
N ASP A 127 9.06 -7.65 5.85
CA ASP A 127 10.21 -7.10 5.13
C ASP A 127 10.54 -7.94 3.89
N GLY A 128 10.52 -7.29 2.72
CA GLY A 128 10.72 -7.92 1.42
C GLY A 128 12.14 -8.43 1.18
N TYR A 129 13.13 -7.93 1.90
CA TYR A 129 14.52 -8.35 1.73
C TYR A 129 14.85 -9.60 2.52
N VAL A 130 14.55 -9.60 3.82
CA VAL A 130 14.95 -10.70 4.72
C VAL A 130 14.03 -11.90 4.62
N THR A 131 12.77 -11.70 4.22
CA THR A 131 11.83 -12.81 4.01
C THR A 131 12.20 -13.60 2.76
N THR A 132 12.30 -14.93 2.88
CA THR A 132 12.60 -15.82 1.75
C THR A 132 11.33 -16.29 1.02
N ALA A 133 11.48 -16.79 -0.21
CA ALA A 133 10.36 -17.32 -0.98
C ALA A 133 9.69 -18.53 -0.30
N GLU A 134 10.46 -19.33 0.46
CA GLU A 134 9.97 -20.47 1.22
C GLU A 134 9.03 -20.04 2.35
N VAL A 135 9.36 -18.94 3.05
CA VAL A 135 8.50 -18.37 4.10
C VAL A 135 7.20 -17.86 3.48
N VAL A 136 7.28 -17.10 2.39
CA VAL A 136 6.10 -16.57 1.67
C VAL A 136 5.22 -17.72 1.14
N SER A 137 5.83 -18.75 0.58
CA SER A 137 5.10 -19.95 0.13
C SER A 137 4.42 -20.66 1.30
N SER A 138 5.08 -20.77 2.45
CA SER A 138 4.52 -21.37 3.67
C SER A 138 3.37 -20.54 4.26
N MET A 139 3.43 -19.21 4.15
CA MET A 139 2.32 -18.33 4.54
C MET A 139 1.10 -18.58 3.64
N ARG A 140 1.33 -18.65 2.32
CA ARG A 140 0.28 -18.92 1.35
C ARG A 140 -0.40 -20.28 1.54
N THR A 141 0.35 -21.34 1.89
CA THR A 141 -0.26 -22.65 2.20
C THR A 141 -1.12 -22.63 3.47
N LYS A 142 -0.92 -21.66 4.36
CA LYS A 142 -1.77 -21.39 5.53
C LYS A 142 -2.92 -20.40 5.23
N GLY A 143 -3.09 -19.98 3.99
CA GLY A 143 -4.11 -18.99 3.61
C GLY A 143 -3.82 -17.58 4.10
N LEU A 144 -2.53 -17.24 4.31
CA LEU A 144 -2.11 -15.90 4.70
C LEU A 144 -1.56 -15.12 3.48
N ASP A 145 -1.96 -13.86 3.39
CA ASP A 145 -1.51 -12.93 2.37
C ASP A 145 -0.22 -12.22 2.84
N ALA A 146 0.88 -12.40 2.11
CA ALA A 146 2.14 -11.70 2.37
C ALA A 146 2.24 -10.42 1.54
N ILE A 147 2.42 -9.28 2.22
CA ILE A 147 2.62 -7.95 1.64
C ILE A 147 4.07 -7.54 1.83
N CYS A 148 4.74 -7.21 0.72
CA CYS A 148 6.18 -6.96 0.66
C CYS A 148 6.48 -5.51 1.06
N TYR A 149 6.97 -5.31 2.28
CA TYR A 149 7.45 -4.01 2.74
C TYR A 149 8.83 -3.71 2.16
N PHE A 150 9.00 -2.50 1.64
CA PHE A 150 10.30 -1.87 1.38
C PHE A 150 10.13 -0.34 1.42
N SER A 151 11.18 0.40 1.80
CA SER A 151 11.11 1.86 1.66
C SER A 151 11.25 2.26 0.19
N ALA A 152 10.37 3.12 -0.32
CA ALA A 152 10.45 3.64 -1.69
C ALA A 152 10.86 5.11 -1.75
N GLY A 153 10.70 5.88 -0.68
CA GLY A 153 11.16 7.26 -0.61
C GLY A 153 12.47 7.46 0.15
N SER A 154 13.08 6.39 0.67
CA SER A 154 14.36 6.48 1.37
C SER A 154 15.33 5.33 1.00
N SER A 155 16.62 5.61 1.17
CA SER A 155 17.72 4.63 1.12
C SER A 155 17.99 4.15 2.54
N GLU A 156 17.89 2.85 2.77
CA GLU A 156 18.28 2.23 4.03
C GLU A 156 19.70 1.66 3.90
N LYS A 157 20.65 2.21 4.66
CA LYS A 157 22.05 1.79 4.60
C LYS A 157 22.19 0.30 4.88
N GLY A 158 22.95 -0.39 4.03
CA GLY A 158 23.22 -1.82 4.19
C GLY A 158 22.17 -2.75 3.59
N ARG A 159 21.11 -2.22 2.95
CA ARG A 159 20.35 -3.01 1.97
C ARG A 159 21.29 -3.44 0.83
N PRO A 160 21.10 -4.63 0.24
CA PRO A 160 21.98 -5.13 -0.82
C PRO A 160 22.07 -4.21 -2.05
N ASP A 161 21.05 -3.38 -2.29
CA ASP A 161 20.94 -2.44 -3.40
C ASP A 161 21.25 -0.98 -3.01
N ASP A 162 21.68 -0.72 -1.77
CA ASP A 162 22.01 0.63 -1.30
C ASP A 162 23.15 1.27 -2.12
N GLY A 163 24.04 0.44 -2.67
CA GLY A 163 25.13 0.87 -3.56
C GLY A 163 24.67 1.23 -4.99
N ASP A 164 23.47 0.82 -5.39
CA ASP A 164 22.90 1.11 -6.71
C ASP A 164 22.20 2.47 -6.76
N ILE A 165 22.00 3.09 -5.58
CA ILE A 165 21.42 4.43 -5.44
C ILE A 165 22.55 5.47 -5.46
N PRO A 166 22.58 6.38 -6.46
CA PRO A 166 23.61 7.40 -6.56
C PRO A 166 23.64 8.32 -5.34
N SER A 167 24.82 8.78 -4.95
CA SER A 167 25.00 9.67 -3.78
C SER A 167 24.23 10.98 -3.91
N GLU A 168 24.12 11.52 -5.12
CA GLU A 168 23.39 12.76 -5.43
C GLU A 168 21.86 12.59 -5.31
N ALA A 169 21.38 11.34 -5.33
CA ALA A 169 19.98 11.02 -5.11
C ALA A 169 19.66 10.78 -3.63
N LYS A 170 20.66 10.82 -2.72
CA LYS A 170 20.47 10.68 -1.27
C LYS A 170 20.49 12.06 -0.61
N GLY A 171 19.37 12.44 -0.04
CA GLY A 171 19.15 13.73 0.62
C GLY A 171 19.41 13.67 2.12
N ASN A 172 18.62 14.44 2.85
CA ASN A 172 18.70 14.51 4.31
C ASN A 172 18.41 13.14 4.96
N VAL A 173 19.00 12.95 6.12
CA VAL A 173 18.69 11.82 7.00
C VAL A 173 17.24 11.90 7.46
N LEU A 174 16.53 10.77 7.51
CA LEU A 174 15.18 10.70 8.05
C LEU A 174 15.21 10.92 9.57
N ASP A 175 14.30 11.77 10.07
CA ASP A 175 14.21 12.06 11.50
C ASP A 175 13.92 10.77 12.29
N GLY A 176 14.83 10.42 13.21
CA GLY A 176 14.77 9.19 14.00
C GLY A 176 15.51 7.99 13.42
N TRP A 177 16.03 8.10 12.19
CA TRP A 177 16.66 7.00 11.43
C TRP A 177 18.02 7.42 10.88
N PRO A 178 19.10 7.35 11.70
CA PRO A 178 20.40 7.92 11.35
C PRO A 178 21.10 7.25 10.16
N ASP A 179 20.69 6.03 9.81
CA ASP A 179 21.23 5.23 8.70
C ASP A 179 20.26 5.20 7.50
N GLU A 180 19.33 6.17 7.42
CA GLU A 180 18.31 6.24 6.37
C GLU A 180 18.23 7.65 5.78
N ASN A 181 18.30 7.76 4.45
CA ASN A 181 18.31 9.04 3.73
C ASN A 181 17.12 9.16 2.79
N TRP A 182 16.47 10.32 2.73
CA TRP A 182 15.44 10.60 1.73
C TRP A 182 16.00 10.48 0.32
N LEU A 183 15.16 10.10 -0.64
CA LEU A 183 15.55 9.94 -2.05
C LEU A 183 15.02 11.08 -2.92
N ASP A 184 15.80 11.48 -3.93
CA ASP A 184 15.26 12.24 -5.08
C ASP A 184 14.46 11.28 -5.97
N ILE A 185 13.15 11.25 -5.75
CA ILE A 185 12.20 10.39 -6.47
C ILE A 185 12.08 10.68 -7.99
N ARG A 186 12.65 11.81 -8.45
CA ARG A 186 12.73 12.13 -9.88
C ARG A 186 13.91 11.45 -10.56
N ASN A 187 14.86 10.94 -9.79
CA ASN A 187 16.06 10.28 -10.31
C ASN A 187 15.73 8.91 -10.92
N THR A 188 16.14 8.68 -12.17
CA THR A 188 15.88 7.42 -12.88
C THR A 188 16.53 6.20 -12.21
N ALA A 189 17.71 6.35 -11.59
CA ALA A 189 18.36 5.24 -10.89
C ALA A 189 17.55 4.80 -9.67
N VAL A 190 16.96 5.74 -8.93
CA VAL A 190 16.02 5.44 -7.83
C VAL A 190 14.82 4.65 -8.34
N ARG A 191 14.20 5.08 -9.44
CA ARG A 191 13.06 4.37 -10.05
C ARG A 191 13.43 2.96 -10.51
N ASN A 192 14.61 2.78 -11.09
CA ASN A 192 15.12 1.46 -11.49
C ASN A 192 15.30 0.53 -10.28
N VAL A 193 15.86 1.03 -9.17
CA VAL A 193 15.97 0.27 -7.92
C VAL A 193 14.59 -0.17 -7.43
N MET A 194 13.57 0.71 -7.46
CA MET A 194 12.21 0.33 -7.04
C MET A 194 11.56 -0.73 -7.94
N ILE A 195 11.80 -0.69 -9.25
CA ILE A 195 11.37 -1.74 -10.18
C ILE A 195 11.99 -3.08 -9.77
N GLU A 196 13.29 -3.12 -9.50
CA GLU A 196 13.97 -4.36 -9.10
C GLU A 196 13.48 -4.86 -7.74
N ARG A 197 13.24 -3.97 -6.77
CA ARG A 197 12.61 -4.33 -5.48
C ARG A 197 11.25 -5.01 -5.68
N MET A 198 10.39 -4.44 -6.50
CA MET A 198 9.07 -5.02 -6.79
C MET A 198 9.17 -6.35 -7.57
N LYS A 199 10.13 -6.48 -8.49
CA LYS A 199 10.41 -7.77 -9.16
C LYS A 199 10.84 -8.84 -8.16
N ILE A 200 11.71 -8.51 -7.20
CA ILE A 200 12.11 -9.43 -6.14
C ILE A 200 10.90 -9.85 -5.30
N CYS A 201 10.04 -8.91 -4.91
CA CYS A 201 8.79 -9.22 -4.20
C CYS A 201 7.91 -10.20 -5.02
N LYS A 202 7.73 -9.94 -6.32
CA LYS A 202 6.96 -10.83 -7.19
C LYS A 202 7.58 -12.23 -7.28
N GLN A 203 8.90 -12.31 -7.48
CA GLN A 203 9.64 -13.57 -7.59
C GLN A 203 9.55 -14.40 -6.30
N LYS A 204 9.56 -13.75 -5.13
CA LYS A 204 9.38 -14.41 -3.83
C LYS A 204 7.94 -14.87 -3.57
N GLY A 205 6.97 -14.44 -4.38
CA GLY A 205 5.58 -14.86 -4.32
C GLY A 205 4.68 -13.98 -3.44
N PHE A 206 5.12 -12.76 -3.11
CA PHE A 206 4.26 -11.79 -2.42
C PHE A 206 3.03 -11.45 -3.29
N VAL A 207 1.91 -11.12 -2.63
CA VAL A 207 0.65 -10.78 -3.33
C VAL A 207 0.48 -9.27 -3.55
N ALA A 208 1.16 -8.46 -2.73
CA ALA A 208 1.16 -7.01 -2.82
C ALA A 208 2.47 -6.41 -2.30
N VAL A 209 2.65 -5.12 -2.52
CA VAL A 209 3.77 -4.31 -2.00
C VAL A 209 3.26 -3.18 -1.11
N ASP A 210 4.08 -2.80 -0.15
CA ASP A 210 3.89 -1.64 0.73
C ASP A 210 5.14 -0.73 0.62
N PRO A 211 5.15 0.19 -0.35
CA PRO A 211 6.24 1.14 -0.53
C PRO A 211 6.17 2.26 0.53
N ASP A 212 7.13 2.30 1.47
CA ASP A 212 7.14 3.31 2.56
C ASP A 212 7.79 4.64 2.13
N ASN A 213 7.59 5.68 2.96
CA ASN A 213 8.18 7.02 2.80
C ASN A 213 7.77 7.73 1.50
N VAL A 214 6.56 7.48 0.99
CA VAL A 214 6.03 8.04 -0.26
C VAL A 214 5.37 9.42 -0.11
N ASP A 215 5.92 10.23 0.78
CA ASP A 215 5.45 11.56 1.20
C ASP A 215 6.60 12.57 1.39
N GLY A 216 7.73 12.35 0.71
CA GLY A 216 8.96 13.14 0.83
C GLY A 216 8.79 14.64 0.55
N TYR A 217 7.83 15.03 -0.31
CA TYR A 217 7.51 16.45 -0.59
C TYR A 217 6.97 17.22 0.63
N SER A 218 6.38 16.52 1.59
CA SER A 218 5.87 17.11 2.84
C SER A 218 6.88 17.05 3.99
N ASN A 219 8.07 16.51 3.72
CA ASN A 219 9.14 16.30 4.68
C ASN A 219 10.38 17.11 4.32
N LYS A 220 11.34 17.20 5.26
CA LYS A 220 12.64 17.83 5.02
C LYS A 220 13.58 16.90 4.26
N SER A 221 13.20 16.51 3.04
CA SER A 221 13.92 15.53 2.23
C SER A 221 15.34 15.96 1.83
N GLY A 222 15.63 17.26 1.86
CA GLY A 222 16.86 17.81 1.27
C GLY A 222 16.75 18.08 -0.22
N PHE A 223 15.58 17.82 -0.80
CA PHE A 223 15.22 18.14 -2.17
C PHE A 223 14.00 19.06 -2.20
N ASP A 224 13.92 19.92 -3.21
CA ASP A 224 12.74 20.74 -3.48
C ASP A 224 11.69 19.91 -4.25
N LEU A 225 11.19 18.87 -3.59
CA LEU A 225 10.15 17.99 -4.15
C LEU A 225 8.80 18.70 -4.04
N THR A 226 8.10 18.78 -5.16
CA THR A 226 6.74 19.30 -5.20
C THR A 226 5.71 18.18 -4.96
N ALA A 227 4.48 18.57 -4.64
CA ALA A 227 3.36 17.61 -4.62
C ALA A 227 3.17 16.92 -5.98
N ALA A 228 3.45 17.62 -7.09
CA ALA A 228 3.37 17.03 -8.43
C ALA A 228 4.42 15.94 -8.66
N ASP A 229 5.67 16.17 -8.22
CA ASP A 229 6.73 15.16 -8.28
C ASP A 229 6.35 13.90 -7.50
N GLN A 230 5.81 14.08 -6.29
CA GLN A 230 5.34 12.95 -5.47
C GLN A 230 4.17 12.21 -6.11
N LEU A 231 3.20 12.96 -6.67
CA LEU A 231 2.03 12.36 -7.31
C LEU A 231 2.45 11.51 -8.52
N GLU A 232 3.37 11.99 -9.34
CA GLU A 232 3.91 11.26 -10.47
C GLU A 232 4.65 10.00 -10.03
N TYR A 233 5.50 10.10 -9.00
CA TYR A 233 6.22 8.97 -8.46
C TYR A 233 5.30 7.90 -7.87
N ASN A 234 4.27 8.31 -7.12
CA ASN A 234 3.33 7.38 -6.51
C ASN A 234 2.49 6.65 -7.57
N LYS A 235 2.12 7.32 -8.67
CA LYS A 235 1.50 6.67 -9.84
C LYS A 235 2.44 5.69 -10.53
N PHE A 236 3.72 6.07 -10.69
CA PHE A 236 4.73 5.16 -11.21
C PHE A 236 4.87 3.88 -10.37
N LEU A 237 4.86 4.00 -9.03
CA LEU A 237 4.91 2.83 -8.14
C LEU A 237 3.68 1.94 -8.31
N SER A 238 2.47 2.53 -8.37
CA SER A 238 1.25 1.74 -8.55
C SER A 238 1.20 1.04 -9.90
N ASP A 239 1.52 1.76 -10.98
CA ASP A 239 1.51 1.21 -12.34
C ASP A 239 2.52 0.07 -12.49
N THR A 240 3.70 0.22 -11.87
CA THR A 240 4.74 -0.82 -11.85
C THR A 240 4.28 -2.06 -11.08
N ALA A 241 3.69 -1.88 -9.89
CA ALA A 241 3.18 -2.99 -9.08
C ALA A 241 2.07 -3.76 -9.83
N HIS A 242 1.09 -3.04 -10.40
CA HIS A 242 0.01 -3.64 -11.17
C HIS A 242 0.53 -4.34 -12.43
N GLY A 243 1.52 -3.77 -13.12
CA GLY A 243 2.18 -4.39 -14.27
C GLY A 243 2.89 -5.71 -13.93
N LEU A 244 3.29 -5.89 -12.67
CA LEU A 244 3.85 -7.14 -12.14
C LEU A 244 2.79 -8.08 -11.54
N GLY A 245 1.52 -7.70 -11.57
CA GLY A 245 0.42 -8.44 -10.95
C GLY A 245 0.55 -8.50 -9.43
N LEU A 246 0.93 -7.38 -8.81
CA LEU A 246 0.98 -7.16 -7.35
C LEU A 246 -0.05 -6.09 -6.99
N GLY A 247 -0.74 -6.25 -5.85
CA GLY A 247 -1.46 -5.13 -5.25
C GLY A 247 -0.49 -4.09 -4.66
N VAL A 248 -0.97 -2.88 -4.38
CA VAL A 248 -0.13 -1.79 -3.85
C VAL A 248 -0.84 -0.95 -2.78
N GLY A 249 -0.13 -0.69 -1.68
CA GLY A 249 -0.58 0.15 -0.58
C GLY A 249 -0.07 1.60 -0.67
N LEU A 250 -0.91 2.58 -0.31
CA LEU A 250 -0.53 3.98 -0.14
C LEU A 250 -0.27 4.27 1.34
N LYS A 251 0.98 4.51 1.70
CA LYS A 251 1.42 4.71 3.08
C LYS A 251 1.55 6.19 3.44
N ASN A 252 0.87 6.65 4.49
CA ASN A 252 0.92 8.00 5.08
C ASN A 252 0.58 9.22 4.17
N SER A 253 0.66 9.14 2.84
CA SER A 253 0.51 10.25 1.89
C SER A 253 -0.96 10.72 1.73
N VAL A 254 -1.59 11.04 2.87
CA VAL A 254 -3.02 11.31 3.03
C VAL A 254 -3.47 12.50 2.19
N ALA A 255 -2.63 13.54 2.10
CA ALA A 255 -2.96 14.75 1.34
C ALA A 255 -3.12 14.50 -0.17
N GLN A 256 -2.62 13.38 -0.70
CA GLN A 256 -2.73 13.01 -2.11
C GLN A 256 -3.80 11.96 -2.41
N ILE A 257 -4.55 11.49 -1.40
CA ILE A 257 -5.53 10.40 -1.56
C ILE A 257 -6.56 10.72 -2.65
N ALA A 258 -7.04 11.97 -2.74
CA ALA A 258 -8.06 12.34 -3.73
C ALA A 258 -7.61 12.08 -5.18
N ASP A 259 -6.30 12.22 -5.47
CA ASP A 259 -5.71 11.99 -6.79
C ASP A 259 -5.17 10.57 -7.00
N LEU A 260 -5.06 9.77 -5.92
CA LEU A 260 -4.44 8.45 -5.89
C LEU A 260 -5.40 7.30 -5.57
N VAL A 261 -6.64 7.60 -5.14
CA VAL A 261 -7.65 6.61 -4.72
C VAL A 261 -7.93 5.55 -5.79
N ASP A 262 -7.81 5.91 -7.07
CA ASP A 262 -8.04 5.00 -8.19
C ASP A 262 -6.80 4.19 -8.60
N SER A 263 -5.62 4.59 -8.12
CA SER A 263 -4.32 4.01 -8.42
C SER A 263 -3.88 2.96 -7.39
N PHE A 264 -4.34 3.04 -6.15
CA PHE A 264 -3.92 2.14 -5.06
C PHE A 264 -5.03 1.18 -4.64
N ASP A 265 -4.66 0.03 -4.07
CA ASP A 265 -5.61 -1.02 -3.66
C ASP A 265 -5.96 -0.94 -2.17
N PHE A 266 -5.09 -0.33 -1.36
CA PHE A 266 -5.33 -0.05 0.06
C PHE A 266 -4.47 1.14 0.53
N ALA A 267 -4.77 1.66 1.72
CA ALA A 267 -3.94 2.65 2.40
C ALA A 267 -3.64 2.25 3.84
N ILE A 268 -2.51 2.75 4.35
CA ILE A 268 -1.97 2.48 5.69
C ILE A 268 -1.56 3.78 6.36
#